data_AF-A0A2V7CIM1-F1
#
_entry.id   AF-A0A2V7CIM1-F1
#
_cell.length_a   1.000
_cell.length_b   1.000
_cell.length_c   1.000
_cell.angle_alpha   90.00
_cell.angle_beta   90.00
_cell.angle_gamma   90.00
#
_symmetry.space_group_name_H-M   'P 1'
#
loop_
_entity.id
_entity.type
_entity.pdbx_description
1 polymer ?
#
loop_
_entity_poly.entity_id
_entity_poly.type
_entity_poly.pdbx_seq_one_letter_code
_entity_poly.pdbx_strand_id
1 'polypeptide(L)'
;MADVGSVVVVVGGRVVVVVVMVVGGRVVVVVEVVVGGRVVVVVEVVVGGRVVVVVVVVVGGRVVVVVVVVVGGRVLVVVVGEPTGGVTVTP
;
A
#
# COMPACT_ATOMS: atom_id res chain seq x y z
N MET A 1 5.44 -18.25 -15.08
CA MET A 1 4.01 -17.93 -15.22
C MET A 1 3.64 -16.95 -14.13
N ALA A 2 2.91 -15.90 -14.48
CA ALA A 2 2.37 -14.93 -13.52
C ALA A 2 0.86 -15.13 -13.48
N ASP A 3 0.28 -15.21 -12.30
CA ASP A 3 -1.18 -15.14 -12.12
C ASP A 3 -1.56 -13.71 -11.76
N VAL A 4 -2.57 -13.16 -12.42
CA VAL A 4 -3.04 -11.80 -12.16
C VAL A 4 -4.57 -11.82 -12.08
N GLY A 5 -5.08 -11.39 -10.93
CA GLY A 5 -6.52 -11.19 -10.70
C GLY A 5 -6.80 -9.75 -10.32
N SER A 6 -7.99 -9.26 -10.67
CA SER A 6 -8.47 -7.98 -10.17
C SER A 6 -9.98 -8.03 -9.88
N VAL A 7 -10.40 -7.23 -8.91
CA VAL A 7 -11.80 -7.01 -8.57
C VAL A 7 -12.03 -5.52 -8.34
N VAL A 8 -13.17 -5.03 -8.81
CA VAL A 8 -13.61 -3.64 -8.61
C VAL A 8 -14.96 -3.67 -7.91
N VAL A 9 -15.08 -2.93 -6.82
CA VAL A 9 -16.31 -2.78 -6.04
C VAL A 9 -16.67 -1.31 -5.96
N VAL A 10 -17.91 -0.97 -6.28
CA VAL A 10 -18.43 0.40 -6.22
C VAL A 10 -19.65 0.44 -5.31
N VAL A 11 -19.59 1.20 -4.22
CA VAL A 11 -20.71 1.33 -3.26
C VAL A 11 -20.80 2.77 -2.75
N GLY A 12 -21.96 3.41 -2.95
CA GLY A 12 -22.26 4.72 -2.37
C GLY A 12 -21.23 5.80 -2.68
N GLY A 13 -20.74 5.86 -3.94
CA GLY A 13 -19.71 6.81 -4.37
C GLY A 13 -18.28 6.49 -3.92
N ARG A 14 -18.07 5.31 -3.33
CA ARG A 14 -16.74 4.76 -3.05
C ARG A 14 -16.35 3.76 -4.11
N VAL A 15 -15.10 3.82 -4.56
CA VAL A 15 -14.52 2.82 -5.47
C VAL A 15 -13.41 2.10 -4.73
N VAL A 16 -13.43 0.77 -4.77
CA VAL A 16 -12.35 -0.08 -4.27
C VAL A 16 -11.87 -0.95 -5.42
N VAL A 17 -10.59 -0.89 -5.72
CA VAL A 17 -9.92 -1.75 -6.71
C VAL A 17 -8.94 -2.62 -5.95
N VAL A 18 -8.99 -3.93 -6.14
CA VAL A 18 -7.99 -4.86 -5.62
C VAL A 18 -7.36 -5.57 -6.81
N VAL A 19 -6.03 -5.57 -6.89
CA VAL A 19 -5.24 -6.31 -7.86
C VAL A 19 -4.32 -7.23 -7.10
N VAL A 20 -4.27 -8.50 -7.49
CA VAL A 20 -3.36 -9.49 -6.94
C VAL A 20 -2.51 -10.03 -8.08
N MET A 21 -1.19 -10.03 -7.90
CA MET A 21 -0.22 -10.60 -8.82
C MET A 21 0.67 -11.61 -8.10
N VAL A 22 0.81 -12.80 -8.67
CA VAL A 22 1.70 -13.85 -8.13
C VAL A 22 2.73 -14.24 -9.18
N VAL A 23 4.02 -14.05 -8.88
CA VAL A 23 5.14 -14.40 -9.78
C VAL A 23 6.26 -15.08 -9.03
N GLY A 24 6.53 -16.36 -9.33
CA GLY A 24 7.72 -17.05 -8.83
C GLY A 24 7.87 -17.01 -7.31
N GLY A 25 6.78 -17.23 -6.57
CA GLY A 25 6.75 -17.18 -5.10
C GLY A 25 6.70 -15.77 -4.49
N ARG A 26 6.56 -14.73 -5.32
CA ARG A 26 6.26 -13.37 -4.88
C ARG A 26 4.77 -13.10 -5.03
N VAL A 27 4.17 -12.47 -4.03
CA VAL A 27 2.78 -11.99 -4.09
C VAL A 27 2.80 -10.47 -3.98
N VAL A 28 2.09 -9.79 -4.87
CA VAL A 28 1.86 -8.35 -4.81
C VAL A 28 0.36 -8.13 -4.76
N VAL A 29 -0.12 -7.43 -3.74
CA VAL A 29 -1.51 -7.00 -3.61
C VAL A 29 -1.55 -5.48 -3.66
N VAL A 30 -2.32 -4.91 -4.58
CA VAL A 30 -2.58 -3.48 -4.65
C VAL A 30 -4.05 -3.25 -4.35
N VAL A 31 -4.34 -2.44 -3.34
CA VAL A 31 -5.70 -2.01 -2.99
C VAL A 31 -5.77 -0.50 -3.15
N GLU A 32 -6.62 -0.02 -4.04
CA GLU A 32 -6.92 1.41 -4.18
C GLU A 32 -8.34 1.67 -3.67
N VAL A 33 -8.50 2.69 -2.83
CA VAL A 33 -9.77 3.13 -2.29
C VAL A 33 -9.94 4.62 -2.57
N VAL A 34 -11.01 4.99 -3.27
CA VAL A 34 -11.35 6.37 -3.59
C VAL A 34 -12.66 6.75 -2.90
N VAL A 35 -12.63 7.82 -2.09
CA VAL A 35 -13.80 8.35 -1.38
C VAL A 35 -13.75 9.87 -1.31
N GLY A 36 -14.69 10.55 -1.98
CA GLY A 36 -14.93 11.99 -1.79
C GLY A 36 -13.67 12.86 -1.86
N GLY A 37 -12.84 12.66 -2.88
CA GLY A 37 -11.59 13.41 -3.08
C GLY A 37 -10.39 12.92 -2.25
N ARG A 38 -10.52 11.78 -1.55
CA ARG A 38 -9.42 11.06 -0.92
C ARG A 38 -9.10 9.81 -1.70
N VAL A 39 -7.81 9.50 -1.82
CA VAL A 39 -7.30 8.26 -2.41
C VAL A 39 -6.39 7.58 -1.39
N VAL A 40 -6.61 6.29 -1.17
CA VAL A 40 -5.72 5.45 -0.37
C VAL A 40 -5.27 4.29 -1.24
N VAL A 41 -3.96 4.16 -1.44
CA VAL A 41 -3.36 3.02 -2.14
C VAL A 41 -2.55 2.22 -1.14
N VAL A 42 -2.83 0.93 -1.01
CA VAL A 42 -2.05 -0.02 -0.21
C VAL A 42 -1.40 -1.00 -1.17
N VAL A 43 -0.08 -1.10 -1.14
CA VAL A 43 0.69 -2.09 -1.89
C VAL A 43 1.37 -3.01 -0.89
N GLU A 44 1.00 -4.28 -0.87
CA GLU A 44 1.68 -5.32 -0.11
C GLU A 44 2.51 -6.19 -1.03
N VAL A 45 3.76 -6.43 -0.68
CA VAL A 45 4.69 -7.29 -1.41
C VAL A 45 5.26 -8.33 -0.47
N VAL A 46 5.05 -9.61 -0.77
CA VAL A 46 5.56 -10.74 0.01
C VAL A 46 6.60 -11.50 -0.80
N VAL A 47 7.81 -11.65 -0.25
CA VAL A 47 8.92 -12.40 -0.87
C VAL A 47 9.71 -13.15 0.20
N GLY A 48 9.65 -14.49 0.17
CA GLY A 48 10.57 -15.34 0.94
C GLY A 48 10.68 -14.97 2.42
N GLY A 49 9.55 -14.76 3.11
CA GLY A 49 9.50 -14.38 4.52
C GLY A 49 9.71 -12.90 4.82
N ARG A 50 9.79 -12.05 3.79
CA ARG A 50 9.73 -10.58 3.91
C ARG A 50 8.37 -10.08 3.45
N VAL A 51 7.83 -9.09 4.16
CA VAL A 51 6.63 -8.37 3.77
C VAL A 51 6.95 -6.89 3.71
N VAL A 52 6.57 -6.22 2.62
CA VAL A 52 6.66 -4.76 2.47
C VAL A 52 5.26 -4.24 2.20
N VAL A 53 4.75 -3.37 3.07
CA VAL A 53 3.48 -2.69 2.89
C VAL A 53 3.76 -1.21 2.65
N VAL A 54 3.28 -0.66 1.55
CA VAL A 54 3.33 0.76 1.23
C VAL A 54 1.91 1.30 1.22
N VAL A 55 1.61 2.25 2.11
CA VAL A 55 0.33 2.95 2.15
C VAL A 55 0.55 4.37 1.68
N VAL A 56 -0.11 4.77 0.61
CA VAL A 56 -0.14 6.14 0.10
C VAL A 56 -1.53 6.71 0.36
N VAL A 57 -1.59 7.83 1.07
CA VAL A 57 -2.83 8.54 1.35
C VAL A 57 -2.76 9.93 0.73
N VAL A 58 -3.73 10.25 -0.12
CA VAL A 58 -3.89 11.56 -0.74
C VAL A 58 -5.17 12.20 -0.22
N VAL A 59 -5.05 13.40 0.37
CA VAL A 59 -6.20 14.18 0.85
C VAL A 59 -5.98 15.65 0.53
N GLY A 60 -6.85 16.23 -0.29
CA GLY A 60 -6.82 17.68 -0.57
C GLY A 60 -5.47 18.18 -1.09
N GLY A 61 -4.81 17.39 -1.95
CA GLY A 61 -3.49 17.71 -2.53
C GLY A 61 -2.29 17.37 -1.65
N ARG A 62 -2.48 16.90 -0.41
CA ARG A 62 -1.39 16.40 0.45
C ARG A 62 -1.20 14.91 0.25
N VAL A 63 0.05 14.47 0.25
CA VAL A 63 0.43 13.05 0.13
C VAL A 63 1.19 12.63 1.37
N VAL A 64 0.76 11.51 1.96
CA VAL A 64 1.48 10.82 3.04
C VAL A 64 1.77 9.40 2.57
N VAL A 65 3.01 8.97 2.72
CA VAL A 65 3.48 7.63 2.40
C VAL A 65 3.98 6.97 3.68
N VAL A 66 3.41 5.81 4.00
CA VAL A 66 3.86 4.94 5.10
C VAL A 66 4.40 3.67 4.48
N VAL A 67 5.66 3.34 4.79
CA VAL A 67 6.30 2.09 4.39
C VAL A 67 6.54 1.26 5.62
N VAL A 68 5.99 0.05 5.65
CA VAL A 68 6.22 -0.95 6.70
C VAL A 68 6.99 -2.10 6.08
N VAL A 69 8.12 -2.46 6.67
CA VAL A 69 8.95 -3.59 6.23
C VAL A 69 9.07 -4.59 7.37
N VAL A 70 8.68 -5.84 7.10
CA VAL A 70 8.81 -6.95 8.05
C VAL A 70 9.83 -7.94 7.53
N VAL A 71 10.87 -8.22 8.32
CA VAL A 71 11.91 -9.22 8.00
C VAL A 71 12.26 -10.01 9.25
N GLY A 72 12.03 -11.32 9.23
CA GLY A 72 12.44 -12.21 10.32
C GLY A 72 11.89 -11.80 11.70
N GLY A 73 10.64 -11.33 11.74
CA GLY A 73 9.97 -10.88 12.96
C GLY A 73 10.28 -9.44 13.39
N ARG A 74 11.17 -8.72 12.70
CA ARG A 74 11.42 -7.29 12.92
C ARG A 74 10.52 -6.45 12.04
N VAL A 75 10.03 -5.33 12.56
CA VAL A 75 9.17 -4.38 11.84
C VAL A 75 9.89 -3.05 11.76
N LEU A 76 9.95 -2.46 10.58
CA LEU A 76 10.45 -1.10 10.37
C LEU A 76 9.31 -0.27 9.80
N VAL A 77 9.03 0.88 10.39
CA VAL A 77 8.04 1.83 9.88
C VAL A 77 8.73 3.12 9.49
N VAL A 78 8.50 3.56 8.25
CA VAL A 78 8.96 4.83 7.71
C VAL A 78 7.75 5.63 7.26
N VAL A 79 7.63 6.86 7.74
CA VAL A 79 6.57 7.79 7.31
C VAL A 79 7.20 8.99 6.63
N VAL A 80 6.69 9.35 5.45
CA VAL A 80 7.11 10.52 4.65
C VAL A 80 5.87 11.30 4.25
N GLY A 81 5.88 12.63 4.44
CA GLY A 81 4.81 13.50 3.98
C GLY A 81 5.26 14.95 3.80
N GLU A 82 4.62 15.66 2.87
CA GLU A 82 4.83 17.10 2.64
C GLU A 82 3.70 17.95 3.30
N PRO A 83 3.96 19.20 3.74
CA PRO A 83 5.23 19.89 3.98
C PRO A 83 5.48 20.08 5.48
N THR A 84 6.22 19.15 6.09
CA THR A 84 7.03 19.44 7.29
C THR A 84 8.27 18.52 7.39
N GLY A 85 8.53 17.67 6.39
CA GLY A 85 9.87 17.09 6.16
C GLY A 85 10.39 16.15 7.25
N GLY A 86 9.52 15.62 8.12
CA GLY A 86 9.92 14.64 9.11
C GLY A 86 9.86 13.23 8.52
N VAL A 87 11.00 12.64 8.19
CA VAL A 87 11.08 11.18 8.07
C VAL A 87 11.11 10.65 9.50
N THR A 88 10.01 10.05 9.95
CA THR A 88 10.00 9.31 11.22
C THR A 88 10.27 7.85 10.91
N VAL A 89 11.38 7.34 11.43
CA VAL A 89 11.77 5.94 11.37
C VAL A 89 11.58 5.36 12.76
N THR A 90 10.69 4.38 12.90
CA THR A 90 10.47 3.67 14.17
C THR A 90 10.89 2.20 13.98
N PRO A 91 11.82 1.69 14.81
CA PRO A 91 12.23 0.28 14.80
C PRO A 91 11.25 -0.64 15.54
#